data_AF-A0A960T9B9-F1
#
_entry.id   AF-A0A960T9B9-F1
#
_cell.length_a   1.000
_cell.length_b   1.000
_cell.length_c   1.000
_cell.angle_alpha   90.00
_cell.angle_beta   90.00
_cell.angle_gamma   90.00
#
_symmetry.space_group_name_H-M   'P 1'
#
loop_
_entity.id
_entity.type
_entity.pdbx_description
1 polymer ?
#
loop_
_entity_poly.entity_id
_entity_poly.type
_entity_poly.pdbx_seq_one_letter_code
_entity_poly.pdbx_strand_id
1 'polypeptide(L)'
;MAEPFLPIILLTLIIGLLVAGLFLAVALARKRMDLRYNALTDVLAQLQDFIPDLRGMQIGNRFYAMGSLDGRKVGFKYNRQRPGALEASPPAERRALLIRMKIRETEHDPIYLSVIGDDAGAGDGTQWSKMEEGIFLGRLSGVSQEDQEKKYSRLSGPSKAALRSLARSSDGRVTVCPDWEINIIGRDAALRLLEQDGVALTQLELQSACIKEDRDSIIRHLKHMQKVVQMLEKELPA
;
A
#
# COMPACT_ATOMS: atom_id res chain seq x y z
N MET A 1 -47.95 43.07 23.59
CA MET A 1 -47.48 42.44 22.34
C MET A 1 -45.99 42.25 22.50
N ALA A 2 -45.54 41.03 22.79
CA ALA A 2 -44.12 40.76 23.06
C ALA A 2 -43.35 40.64 21.73
N GLU A 3 -42.19 41.28 21.73
CA GLU A 3 -41.34 41.62 20.60
C GLU A 3 -40.80 40.40 19.82
N PRO A 4 -40.91 40.37 18.47
CA PRO A 4 -40.34 39.30 17.63
C PRO A 4 -38.80 39.33 17.54
N PHE A 5 -38.13 40.17 18.34
CA PHE A 5 -36.67 40.35 18.27
C PHE A 5 -35.90 39.20 18.92
N LEU A 6 -36.41 38.60 20.01
CA LEU A 6 -35.70 37.53 20.72
C LEU A 6 -35.51 36.25 19.86
N PRO A 7 -36.53 35.74 19.14
CA PRO A 7 -36.35 34.58 18.26
C PRO A 7 -35.37 34.84 17.11
N ILE A 8 -35.37 36.06 16.55
CA ILE A 8 -34.48 36.46 15.45
C ILE A 8 -33.03 36.50 15.93
N ILE A 9 -32.77 37.08 17.11
CA ILE A 9 -31.43 37.13 17.71
C ILE A 9 -30.92 35.71 18.00
N LEU A 10 -31.77 34.84 18.58
CA LEU A 10 -31.40 33.47 18.90
C LEU A 10 -31.07 32.66 17.63
N LEU A 11 -31.88 32.79 16.59
CA LEU A 11 -31.65 32.14 15.30
C LEU A 11 -30.35 32.62 14.65
N THR A 12 -30.07 33.92 14.69
CA THR A 12 -28.84 34.51 14.16
C THR A 12 -27.60 33.98 14.89
N LEU A 13 -27.67 33.87 16.22
CA LEU A 13 -26.61 33.28 17.04
C LEU A 13 -26.38 31.80 16.70
N ILE A 14 -27.45 31.02 16.57
CA ILE A 14 -27.37 29.60 16.21
C ILE A 14 -26.73 29.42 14.84
N ILE A 15 -27.16 30.19 13.83
CA ILE A 15 -26.59 30.15 12.48
C ILE A 15 -25.12 30.55 12.51
N GLY A 16 -24.77 31.62 13.23
CA GLY A 16 -23.38 32.06 13.39
C GLY A 16 -22.48 30.99 14.01
N LEU A 17 -22.96 30.31 15.07
CA LEU A 17 -22.24 29.21 15.71
C LEU A 17 -22.10 27.98 14.80
N LEU A 18 -23.13 27.64 14.03
CA LEU A 18 -23.08 26.54 13.06
C LEU A 18 -22.05 26.82 11.95
N VAL A 19 -22.04 28.05 11.43
CA VAL A 19 -21.07 28.47 10.41
C VAL A 19 -19.65 28.45 10.98
N ALA A 20 -19.42 29.02 12.17
CA ALA A 20 -18.11 28.98 12.83
C ALA A 20 -17.65 27.53 13.12
N GLY A 21 -18.57 26.67 13.56
CA GLY A 21 -18.31 25.24 13.77
C GLY A 21 -17.93 24.51 12.48
N LEU A 22 -18.59 24.83 11.36
CA LEU A 22 -18.24 24.29 10.04
C LEU A 22 -16.85 24.74 9.61
N PHE A 23 -16.50 26.03 9.76
CA PHE A 23 -15.15 26.52 9.44
C PHE A 23 -14.07 25.86 10.29
N LEU A 24 -14.32 25.68 11.59
CA LEU A 24 -13.40 24.98 12.49
C LEU A 24 -13.24 23.50 12.08
N ALA A 25 -14.33 22.82 11.74
CA ALA A 25 -14.29 21.43 11.28
C ALA A 25 -13.48 21.28 9.98
N VAL A 26 -13.65 22.20 9.02
CA VAL A 26 -12.87 22.24 7.77
C VAL A 26 -11.40 22.52 8.06
N ALA A 27 -11.09 23.47 8.94
CA ALA A 27 -9.71 23.81 9.31
C ALA A 27 -9.00 22.63 9.99
N LEU A 28 -9.68 21.94 10.91
CA LEU A 28 -9.17 20.74 11.57
C LEU A 28 -8.98 19.57 10.59
N ALA A 29 -9.91 19.41 9.63
CA ALA A 29 -9.79 18.42 8.57
C ALA A 29 -8.55 18.69 7.69
N ARG A 30 -8.34 19.94 7.27
CA ARG A 30 -7.15 20.36 6.50
C ARG A 30 -5.86 20.12 7.28
N LYS A 31 -5.77 20.59 8.53
CA LYS A 31 -4.58 20.37 9.36
C LYS A 31 -4.21 18.89 9.52
N ARG A 32 -5.22 18.02 9.67
CA ARG A 32 -5.00 16.55 9.72
C ARG A 32 -4.53 15.97 8.38
N MET A 33 -4.92 16.56 7.25
CA MET A 33 -4.44 16.17 5.93
C MET A 33 -3.00 16.66 5.69
N ASP A 34 -2.69 17.90 6.07
CA ASP A 34 -1.35 18.50 5.92
C ASP A 34 -0.29 17.72 6.72
N LEU A 35 -0.58 17.31 7.96
CA LEU A 35 0.32 16.48 8.77
C LEU A 35 0.60 15.10 8.15
N ARG A 36 -0.31 14.58 7.32
CA ARG A 36 -0.11 13.31 6.60
C ARG A 36 0.66 13.52 5.30
N TYR A 37 0.42 14.65 4.64
CA TYR A 37 1.13 15.09 3.45
C TYR A 37 2.62 15.31 3.73
N ASN A 38 2.95 15.97 4.84
CA ASN A 38 4.34 16.30 5.19
C ASN A 38 5.19 15.06 5.47
N ALA A 39 4.65 14.06 6.17
CA ALA A 39 5.42 12.87 6.57
C ALA A 39 6.00 12.08 5.38
N LEU A 40 5.22 11.89 4.30
CA LEU A 40 5.74 11.20 3.12
C LEU A 40 6.69 12.13 2.35
N THR A 41 6.37 13.43 2.24
CA THR A 41 7.17 14.42 1.49
C THR A 41 8.65 14.41 1.90
N ASP A 42 8.95 14.33 3.20
CA ASP A 42 10.33 14.29 3.70
C ASP A 42 11.06 13.00 3.30
N VAL A 43 10.36 11.86 3.31
CA VAL A 43 10.89 10.57 2.83
C VAL A 43 11.10 10.61 1.31
N LEU A 44 10.18 11.22 0.55
CA LEU A 44 10.29 11.34 -0.91
C LEU A 44 11.49 12.19 -1.31
N ALA A 45 11.71 13.32 -0.64
CA ALA A 45 12.85 14.19 -0.91
C ALA A 45 14.18 13.42 -0.74
N GLN A 46 14.28 12.57 0.28
CA GLN A 46 15.47 11.75 0.53
C GLN A 46 15.69 10.63 -0.51
N LEU A 47 14.62 10.18 -1.16
CA LEU A 47 14.64 9.10 -2.13
C LEU A 47 14.76 9.59 -3.58
N GLN A 48 14.57 10.88 -3.86
CA GLN A 48 14.66 11.42 -5.23
C GLN A 48 16.04 11.22 -5.86
N ASP A 49 17.13 11.22 -5.09
CA ASP A 49 18.46 10.87 -5.62
C ASP A 49 18.52 9.43 -6.15
N PHE A 50 17.71 8.53 -5.58
CA PHE A 50 17.67 7.11 -5.90
C PHE A 50 16.57 6.77 -6.92
N ILE A 51 15.47 7.54 -6.93
CA ILE A 51 14.33 7.42 -7.85
C ILE A 51 14.04 8.84 -8.37
N PRO A 52 14.74 9.29 -9.44
CA PRO A 52 14.69 10.69 -9.88
C PRO A 52 13.31 11.19 -10.33
N ASP A 53 12.46 10.29 -10.83
CA ASP A 53 11.11 10.60 -11.27
C ASP A 53 10.05 10.43 -10.16
N LEU A 54 10.47 10.21 -8.90
CA LEU A 54 9.58 10.03 -7.77
C LEU A 54 8.73 11.27 -7.51
N ARG A 55 7.41 11.12 -7.66
CA ARG A 55 6.42 12.19 -7.53
C ARG A 55 5.32 11.79 -6.56
N GLY A 56 4.94 12.73 -5.69
CA GLY A 56 3.77 12.62 -4.83
C GLY A 56 2.49 12.93 -5.58
N MET A 57 1.42 12.21 -5.28
CA MET A 57 0.08 12.46 -5.80
C MET A 57 -0.96 12.24 -4.71
N GLN A 58 -1.85 13.22 -4.55
CA GLN A 58 -3.00 13.08 -3.67
C GLN A 58 -4.20 12.53 -4.46
N ILE A 59 -4.77 11.44 -3.97
CA ILE A 59 -5.96 10.81 -4.55
C ILE A 59 -6.99 10.59 -3.45
N GLY A 60 -8.07 11.37 -3.52
CA GLY A 60 -9.04 11.46 -2.43
C GLY A 60 -8.38 11.93 -1.13
N ASN A 61 -8.50 11.13 -0.07
CA ASN A 61 -7.90 11.41 1.24
C ASN A 61 -6.59 10.65 1.50
N ARG A 62 -6.00 10.05 0.46
CA ARG A 62 -4.77 9.28 0.51
C ARG A 62 -3.67 9.97 -0.29
N PHE A 63 -2.46 9.88 0.23
CA PHE A 63 -1.26 10.37 -0.44
C PHE A 63 -0.44 9.18 -0.90
N TYR A 64 -0.09 9.20 -2.17
CA TYR A 64 0.72 8.22 -2.86
C TYR A 64 2.00 8.89 -3.33
N ALA A 65 3.05 8.11 -3.48
CA ALA A 65 4.14 8.50 -4.34
C ALA A 65 4.46 7.39 -5.32
N MET A 66 4.92 7.75 -6.50
CA MET A 66 5.30 6.80 -7.51
C MET A 66 6.49 7.31 -8.31
N GLY A 67 7.33 6.38 -8.75
CA GLY A 67 8.43 6.64 -9.67
C GLY A 67 8.82 5.35 -10.36
N SER A 68 10.00 5.37 -10.96
CA SER A 68 10.55 4.27 -11.74
C SER A 68 11.93 3.91 -11.22
N LEU A 69 12.13 2.64 -10.89
CA LEU A 69 13.40 2.11 -10.40
C LEU A 69 13.81 0.93 -11.28
N ASP A 70 14.95 1.06 -11.98
CA ASP A 70 15.44 0.10 -12.97
C ASP A 70 14.37 -0.31 -14.00
N GLY A 71 13.62 0.68 -14.52
CA GLY A 71 12.57 0.47 -15.50
C GLY A 71 11.27 -0.16 -14.95
N ARG A 72 11.11 -0.28 -13.63
CA ARG A 72 9.88 -0.78 -12.99
C ARG A 72 9.17 0.33 -12.25
N LYS A 73 7.84 0.37 -12.35
CA LYS A 73 7.05 1.28 -11.52
C LYS A 73 7.11 0.84 -10.06
N VAL A 74 7.46 1.77 -9.19
CA VAL A 74 7.52 1.60 -7.73
C VAL A 74 6.61 2.61 -7.07
N GLY A 75 5.75 2.12 -6.18
CA GLY A 75 4.76 2.93 -5.49
C GLY A 75 4.95 2.89 -3.97
N PHE A 76 4.67 4.02 -3.33
CA PHE A 76 4.76 4.22 -1.89
C PHE A 76 3.42 4.74 -1.36
N LYS A 77 2.98 4.20 -0.23
CA LYS A 77 1.87 4.76 0.56
C LYS A 77 2.02 4.39 2.01
N TYR A 78 1.56 5.24 2.91
CA TYR A 78 1.43 4.83 4.30
C TYR A 78 0.21 3.94 4.47
N ASN A 79 0.41 2.75 5.03
CA ASN A 79 -0.69 1.95 5.50
C ASN A 79 -1.08 2.41 6.90
N ARG A 80 -2.39 2.52 7.18
CA ARG A 80 -2.85 2.58 8.58
C ARG A 80 -2.80 1.15 9.09
N GLN A 81 -1.83 0.83 9.94
CA GLN A 81 -1.78 -0.50 10.56
C GLN A 81 -3.12 -0.75 11.29
N ARG A 82 -3.66 -1.97 11.13
CA ARG A 82 -4.82 -2.42 11.90
C ARG A 82 -4.41 -2.48 13.39
N PRO A 83 -5.34 -2.22 14.32
CA PRO A 83 -5.11 -2.57 15.73
C PRO A 83 -4.84 -4.08 15.82
N GLY A 84 -3.68 -4.47 16.37
CA GLY A 84 -3.33 -5.88 16.65
C GLY A 84 -2.02 -6.42 16.06
N ALA A 85 -1.29 -5.67 15.23
CA ALA A 85 -0.09 -6.21 14.56
C ALA A 85 1.22 -6.19 15.39
N LEU A 86 1.28 -5.46 16.51
CA LEU A 86 2.37 -5.54 17.51
C LEU A 86 1.89 -4.80 18.76
N GLU A 87 1.72 -5.51 19.88
CA GLU A 87 1.31 -4.91 21.16
C GLU A 87 2.41 -4.05 21.83
N ALA A 88 3.58 -3.91 21.21
CA ALA A 88 4.76 -3.33 21.85
C ALA A 88 5.11 -1.87 21.45
N SER A 89 4.29 -1.16 20.65
CA SER A 89 4.62 0.23 20.25
C SER A 89 3.44 1.22 20.39
N PRO A 90 3.70 2.47 20.84
CA PRO A 90 2.67 3.45 21.12
C PRO A 90 1.87 3.90 19.86
N PRO A 91 0.61 4.34 20.01
CA PRO A 91 -0.33 4.55 18.90
C PRO A 91 0.08 5.60 17.86
N ALA A 92 0.98 6.53 18.21
CA ALA A 92 1.44 7.60 17.32
C ALA A 92 2.53 7.13 16.32
N GLU A 93 3.18 5.98 16.57
CA GLU A 93 4.31 5.44 15.81
C GLU A 93 3.92 4.31 14.84
N ARG A 94 2.61 4.00 14.73
CA ARG A 94 2.10 2.84 13.97
C ARG A 94 1.83 3.13 12.50
N ARG A 95 2.82 3.66 11.79
CA ARG A 95 2.77 3.79 10.33
C ARG A 95 3.87 2.93 9.75
N ALA A 96 3.50 2.09 8.78
CA ALA A 96 4.48 1.39 7.97
C ALA A 96 4.39 1.96 6.56
N LEU A 97 5.56 2.22 5.97
CA LEU A 97 5.65 2.61 4.58
C LEU A 97 5.42 1.36 3.73
N LEU A 98 4.26 1.25 3.11
CA LEU A 98 3.97 0.19 2.17
C LEU A 98 4.63 0.54 0.84
N ILE A 99 5.55 -0.32 0.42
CA ILE A 99 6.29 -0.23 -0.83
C ILE A 99 5.75 -1.30 -1.77
N ARG A 100 5.60 -0.95 -3.04
CA ARG A 100 5.03 -1.80 -4.08
C ARG A 100 5.88 -1.72 -5.33
N MET A 101 6.24 -2.86 -5.90
CA MET A 101 7.02 -2.91 -7.14
C MET A 101 6.30 -3.77 -8.16
N LYS A 102 6.12 -3.23 -9.37
CA LYS A 102 5.57 -3.99 -10.49
C LYS A 102 6.52 -5.08 -10.94
N ILE A 103 5.96 -6.24 -11.26
CA ILE A 103 6.65 -7.39 -11.82
C ILE A 103 6.36 -7.39 -13.31
N ARG A 104 7.35 -7.09 -14.15
CA ARG A 104 7.13 -6.98 -15.60
C ARG A 104 6.76 -8.34 -16.22
N GLU A 105 6.11 -8.30 -17.37
CA GLU A 105 5.74 -9.50 -18.16
C GLU A 105 4.77 -10.45 -17.44
N THR A 106 4.05 -9.93 -16.43
CA THR A 106 3.03 -10.67 -15.66
C THR A 106 1.63 -10.09 -15.86
N GLU A 107 1.39 -9.49 -17.02
CA GLU A 107 0.09 -8.92 -17.37
C GLU A 107 -0.99 -9.99 -17.27
N HIS A 108 -2.01 -9.74 -16.46
CA HIS A 108 -3.13 -10.66 -16.24
C HIS A 108 -2.75 -12.01 -15.62
N ASP A 109 -1.53 -12.15 -15.08
CA ASP A 109 -1.16 -13.40 -14.42
C ASP A 109 -2.02 -13.63 -13.17
N PRO A 110 -2.65 -14.80 -13.04
CA PRO A 110 -3.61 -15.04 -11.97
C PRO A 110 -2.92 -15.67 -10.77
N ILE A 111 -2.13 -14.90 -10.02
CA ILE A 111 -1.52 -15.38 -8.76
C ILE A 111 -1.77 -14.39 -7.62
N TYR A 112 -2.30 -14.92 -6.52
CA TYR A 112 -2.39 -14.19 -5.27
C TYR A 112 -1.68 -14.96 -4.17
N LEU A 113 -0.43 -14.57 -3.92
CA LEU A 113 0.46 -15.22 -2.95
C LEU A 113 0.66 -14.32 -1.74
N SER A 114 0.52 -14.87 -0.54
CA SER A 114 0.95 -14.22 0.70
C SER A 114 2.02 -15.06 1.38
N VAL A 115 3.10 -14.39 1.76
CA VAL A 115 4.19 -14.99 2.52
C VAL A 115 4.24 -14.32 3.89
N ILE A 116 4.12 -15.14 4.92
CA ILE A 116 4.07 -14.74 6.32
C ILE A 116 5.36 -15.23 6.98
N GLY A 117 6.03 -14.34 7.71
CA GLY A 117 7.21 -14.68 8.51
C GLY A 117 6.83 -15.61 9.66
N ASP A 118 7.78 -16.39 10.15
CA ASP A 118 7.56 -17.45 11.14
C ASP A 118 6.93 -16.94 12.47
N ASP A 119 7.07 -15.64 12.75
CA ASP A 119 6.55 -14.97 13.95
C ASP A 119 5.15 -14.37 13.78
N ALA A 120 4.61 -14.33 12.55
CA ALA A 120 3.31 -13.75 12.27
C ALA A 120 2.25 -14.86 12.22
N GLY A 121 1.29 -14.83 13.15
CA GLY A 121 0.20 -15.80 13.19
C GLY A 121 -0.51 -15.89 11.84
N ALA A 122 -0.66 -17.11 11.31
CA ALA A 122 -1.47 -17.36 10.13
C ALA A 122 -2.90 -16.92 10.44
N GLY A 123 -3.39 -15.91 9.73
CA GLY A 123 -4.76 -15.43 9.92
C GLY A 123 -5.72 -16.55 9.55
N ASP A 124 -6.49 -17.00 10.54
CA ASP A 124 -7.49 -18.07 10.39
C ASP A 124 -8.65 -17.54 9.55
N GLY A 125 -8.57 -17.74 8.24
CA GLY A 125 -9.52 -17.20 7.27
C GLY A 125 -9.69 -18.14 6.10
N THR A 126 -10.95 -18.49 5.82
CA THR A 126 -11.42 -19.35 4.71
C THR A 126 -11.04 -18.91 3.30
N GLN A 127 -10.22 -17.86 3.18
CA GLN A 127 -9.77 -17.25 1.93
C GLN A 127 -8.34 -17.62 1.54
N TRP A 128 -7.62 -18.35 2.40
CA TRP A 128 -6.22 -18.73 2.19
C TRP A 128 -6.05 -20.25 2.19
N SER A 129 -5.40 -20.76 1.14
CA SER A 129 -4.98 -22.15 1.02
C SER A 129 -3.49 -22.24 1.36
N LYS A 130 -3.13 -23.06 2.35
CA LYS A 130 -1.72 -23.27 2.73
C LYS A 130 -1.02 -24.11 1.67
N MET A 131 0.10 -23.61 1.15
CA MET A 131 0.95 -24.34 0.19
C MET A 131 2.13 -25.01 0.88
N GLU A 132 2.83 -24.24 1.72
CA GLU A 132 3.92 -24.68 2.57
C GLU A 132 3.98 -23.79 3.80
N GLU A 133 4.89 -24.07 4.73
CA GLU A 133 5.01 -23.28 5.96
C GLU A 133 5.25 -21.80 5.64
N GLY A 134 4.40 -20.93 6.19
CA GLY A 134 4.44 -19.49 5.95
C GLY A 134 4.05 -19.03 4.54
N ILE A 135 3.60 -19.91 3.63
CA ILE A 135 3.21 -19.53 2.25
C ILE A 135 1.78 -19.97 1.94
N PHE A 136 0.97 -19.02 1.49
CA PHE A 136 -0.46 -19.19 1.28
C PHE A 136 -0.88 -18.62 -0.07
N LEU A 137 -1.82 -19.29 -0.74
CA LEU A 137 -2.52 -18.78 -1.91
C LEU A 137 -3.88 -18.21 -1.50
N GLY A 138 -4.19 -17.02 -1.99
CA GLY A 138 -5.47 -16.37 -1.80
C GLY A 138 -6.46 -16.75 -2.89
N ARG A 139 -7.75 -16.64 -2.60
CA ARG A 139 -8.80 -16.85 -3.61
C ARG A 139 -8.88 -15.66 -4.58
N LEU A 140 -8.79 -15.94 -5.88
CA LEU A 140 -9.07 -14.97 -6.95
C LEU A 140 -10.40 -15.30 -7.64
N SER A 141 -11.20 -14.28 -7.94
CA SER A 141 -12.46 -14.47 -8.66
C SER A 141 -12.20 -14.88 -10.11
N GLY A 142 -12.88 -15.93 -10.59
CA GLY A 142 -12.73 -16.42 -11.96
C GLY A 142 -11.44 -17.20 -12.25
N VAL A 143 -10.63 -17.48 -11.22
CA VAL A 143 -9.39 -18.26 -11.33
C VAL A 143 -9.54 -19.51 -10.46
N SER A 144 -9.22 -20.68 -11.01
CA SER A 144 -9.26 -21.92 -10.24
C SER A 144 -8.09 -21.98 -9.25
N GLN A 145 -8.28 -22.67 -8.14
CA GLN A 145 -7.21 -22.90 -7.16
C GLN A 145 -6.05 -23.67 -7.80
N GLU A 146 -6.34 -24.68 -8.63
CA GLU A 146 -5.36 -25.51 -9.34
C GLU A 146 -4.45 -24.68 -10.26
N ASP A 147 -4.99 -23.70 -10.98
CA ASP A 147 -4.20 -22.82 -11.84
C ASP A 147 -3.19 -21.98 -11.03
N GLN A 148 -3.62 -21.46 -9.88
CA GLN A 148 -2.74 -20.73 -8.97
C GLN A 148 -1.65 -21.64 -8.39
N GLU A 149 -2.00 -22.88 -8.02
CA GLU A 149 -1.05 -23.87 -7.51
C GLU A 149 -0.02 -24.27 -8.56
N LYS A 150 -0.46 -24.45 -9.81
CA LYS A 150 0.44 -24.70 -10.94
C LYS A 150 1.41 -23.54 -11.14
N LYS A 151 0.94 -22.29 -11.11
CA LYS A 151 1.81 -21.10 -11.20
C LYS A 151 2.78 -21.04 -10.02
N TYR A 152 2.30 -21.26 -8.80
CA TYR A 152 3.13 -21.33 -7.60
C TYR A 152 4.22 -22.41 -7.68
N SER A 153 3.90 -23.59 -8.21
CA SER A 153 4.82 -24.73 -8.29
C SER A 153 6.07 -24.46 -9.13
N ARG A 154 6.01 -23.46 -10.03
CA ARG A 154 7.13 -23.01 -10.86
C ARG A 154 8.16 -22.20 -10.09
N LEU A 155 7.78 -21.64 -8.95
CA LEU A 155 8.70 -20.84 -8.14
C LEU A 155 9.82 -21.72 -7.60
N SER A 156 11.05 -21.31 -7.86
CA SER A 156 12.23 -22.05 -7.40
C SER A 156 12.37 -21.97 -5.89
N GLY A 157 13.07 -22.94 -5.30
CA GLY A 157 13.45 -22.91 -3.87
C GLY A 157 14.13 -21.58 -3.48
N PRO A 158 15.09 -21.07 -4.27
CA PRO A 158 15.68 -19.74 -4.07
C PRO A 158 14.67 -18.59 -4.04
N SER A 159 13.69 -18.55 -4.95
CA SER A 159 12.67 -17.48 -4.98
C SER A 159 11.77 -17.52 -3.75
N LYS A 160 11.34 -18.71 -3.34
CA LYS A 160 10.56 -18.92 -2.11
C LYS A 160 11.34 -18.49 -0.87
N ALA A 161 12.62 -18.84 -0.79
CA ALA A 161 13.50 -18.41 0.29
C ALA A 161 13.70 -16.89 0.32
N ALA A 162 13.84 -16.25 -0.85
CA ALA A 162 13.96 -14.80 -0.96
C ALA A 162 12.67 -14.08 -0.52
N LEU A 163 11.49 -14.60 -0.88
CA LEU A 163 10.20 -14.10 -0.40
C LEU A 163 10.06 -14.20 1.12
N ARG A 164 10.43 -15.34 1.72
CA ARG A 164 10.44 -15.51 3.18
C ARG A 164 11.41 -14.56 3.87
N SER A 165 12.61 -14.41 3.31
CA SER A 165 13.62 -13.47 3.82
C SER A 165 13.09 -12.04 3.79
N LEU A 166 12.42 -11.65 2.68
CA LEU A 166 11.77 -10.36 2.57
C LEU A 166 10.68 -10.23 3.64
N ALA A 167 9.77 -11.20 3.80
CA ALA A 167 8.71 -11.17 4.80
C ALA A 167 9.23 -10.95 6.23
N ARG A 168 10.32 -11.62 6.62
CA ARG A 168 10.97 -11.41 7.92
C ARG A 168 11.50 -9.98 8.09
N SER A 169 11.96 -9.35 7.02
CA SER A 169 12.40 -7.94 7.03
C SER A 169 11.26 -6.92 6.85
N SER A 170 10.00 -7.39 6.72
CA SER A 170 8.86 -6.59 6.24
C SER A 170 7.62 -6.70 7.13
N ASP A 171 7.78 -6.47 8.44
CA ASP A 171 6.67 -6.57 9.42
C ASP A 171 5.99 -7.96 9.40
N GLY A 172 6.74 -8.99 9.01
CA GLY A 172 6.25 -10.37 8.96
C GLY A 172 5.35 -10.70 7.77
N ARG A 173 5.17 -9.83 6.76
CA ARG A 173 4.32 -10.15 5.60
C ARG A 173 4.79 -9.52 4.29
N VAL A 174 4.72 -10.33 3.24
CA VAL A 174 4.88 -9.93 1.84
C VAL A 174 3.74 -10.51 1.02
N THR A 175 3.33 -9.82 -0.04
CA THR A 175 2.27 -10.29 -0.93
C THR A 175 2.68 -10.11 -2.39
N VAL A 176 2.39 -11.10 -3.24
CA VAL A 176 2.39 -10.96 -4.70
C VAL A 176 0.94 -11.04 -5.14
N CYS A 177 0.42 -9.98 -5.76
CA CYS A 177 -1.00 -9.92 -6.12
C CYS A 177 -1.23 -9.09 -7.38
N PRO A 178 -2.42 -9.24 -8.02
CA PRO A 178 -2.89 -8.27 -8.99
C PRO A 178 -3.02 -6.88 -8.37
N ASP A 179 -2.91 -5.83 -9.19
CA ASP A 179 -3.06 -4.45 -8.74
C ASP A 179 -4.44 -4.22 -8.09
N TRP A 180 -4.46 -4.13 -6.76
CA TRP A 180 -5.69 -3.89 -6.01
C TRP A 180 -6.06 -2.41 -5.94
N GLU A 181 -5.18 -1.52 -6.40
CA GLU A 181 -5.42 -0.08 -6.32
C GLU A 181 -6.57 0.34 -7.24
N ILE A 182 -6.76 -0.33 -8.39
CA ILE A 182 -7.92 -0.10 -9.28
C ILE A 182 -9.23 -0.23 -8.50
N ASN A 183 -9.35 -1.23 -7.62
CA ASN A 183 -10.55 -1.45 -6.81
C ASN A 183 -10.77 -0.38 -5.74
N ILE A 184 -9.75 0.38 -5.38
CA ILE A 184 -9.81 1.37 -4.30
C ILE A 184 -9.98 2.79 -4.80
N ILE A 185 -9.17 3.19 -5.77
CA ILE A 185 -9.16 4.58 -6.27
C ILE A 185 -9.84 4.72 -7.63
N GLY A 186 -10.25 3.60 -8.24
CA GLY A 186 -10.81 3.57 -9.58
C GLY A 186 -9.73 3.57 -10.67
N ARG A 187 -10.12 3.09 -11.86
CA ARG A 187 -9.22 2.91 -13.01
C ARG A 187 -8.52 4.21 -13.44
N ASP A 188 -9.26 5.30 -13.57
CA ASP A 188 -8.71 6.57 -14.08
C ASP A 188 -7.66 7.18 -13.14
N ALA A 189 -7.88 7.04 -11.82
CA ALA A 189 -6.91 7.51 -10.83
C ALA A 189 -5.67 6.61 -10.82
N ALA A 190 -5.83 5.29 -10.97
CA ALA A 190 -4.72 4.35 -11.09
C ALA A 190 -3.91 4.58 -12.38
N LEU A 191 -4.55 4.85 -13.51
CA LEU A 191 -3.89 5.27 -14.75
C LEU A 191 -3.08 6.54 -14.56
N ARG A 192 -3.65 7.55 -13.88
CA ARG A 192 -2.92 8.79 -13.57
C ARG A 192 -1.70 8.54 -12.67
N LEU A 193 -1.83 7.68 -11.66
CA LEU A 193 -0.67 7.27 -10.85
C LEU A 193 0.41 6.66 -11.73
N LEU A 194 0.03 5.78 -12.64
CA LEU A 194 0.92 5.04 -13.52
C LEU A 194 1.33 5.82 -14.79
N GLU A 195 1.15 7.15 -14.82
CA GLU A 195 1.51 8.00 -15.97
C GLU A 195 0.89 7.54 -17.31
N GLN A 196 -0.35 7.05 -17.24
CA GLN A 196 -1.10 6.45 -18.35
C GLN A 196 -0.50 5.14 -18.89
N ASP A 197 0.39 4.49 -18.15
CA ASP A 197 0.86 3.14 -18.47
C ASP A 197 -0.22 2.09 -18.19
N GLY A 198 -0.98 1.78 -19.25
CA GLY A 198 -2.04 0.78 -19.22
C GLY A 198 -1.56 -0.65 -18.97
N VAL A 199 -0.30 -0.95 -19.30
CA VAL A 199 0.29 -2.28 -19.14
C VAL A 199 0.67 -2.51 -17.69
N ALA A 200 1.30 -1.53 -17.05
CA ALA A 200 1.65 -1.62 -15.63
C ALA A 200 0.44 -1.85 -14.73
N LEU A 201 -0.77 -1.43 -15.12
CA LEU A 201 -2.01 -1.69 -14.38
C LEU A 201 -2.39 -3.16 -14.30
N THR A 202 -2.04 -3.95 -15.32
CA THR A 202 -2.45 -5.36 -15.40
C THR A 202 -1.36 -6.31 -14.89
N GLN A 203 -0.16 -5.79 -14.65
CA GLN A 203 0.96 -6.52 -14.05
C GLN A 203 0.72 -6.81 -12.56
N LEU A 204 1.28 -7.92 -12.10
CA LEU A 204 1.40 -8.22 -10.69
C LEU A 204 2.26 -7.19 -9.96
N GLU A 205 2.05 -7.07 -8.66
CA GLU A 205 2.88 -6.27 -7.76
C GLU A 205 3.38 -7.10 -6.58
N LEU A 206 4.66 -6.92 -6.25
CA LEU A 206 5.23 -7.33 -4.97
C LEU A 206 4.98 -6.21 -3.95
N GLN A 207 4.33 -6.54 -2.84
CA GLN A 207 3.97 -5.61 -1.78
C GLN A 207 4.66 -5.98 -0.48
N SER A 208 5.22 -4.98 0.17
CA SER A 208 6.04 -5.15 1.37
C SER A 208 6.01 -3.90 2.24
N ALA A 209 6.01 -4.09 3.56
CA ALA A 209 5.99 -2.99 4.52
C ALA A 209 7.40 -2.71 5.05
N CYS A 210 7.82 -1.44 5.02
CA CYS A 210 9.03 -0.97 5.67
C CYS A 210 8.66 -0.22 6.96
N ILE A 211 9.08 -0.76 8.11
CA ILE A 211 8.78 -0.19 9.44
C ILE A 211 9.71 0.98 9.76
N LYS A 212 10.97 0.89 9.34
CA LYS A 212 11.99 1.93 9.58
C LYS A 212 11.98 2.93 8.44
N GLU A 213 11.61 4.16 8.74
CA GLU A 213 11.42 5.23 7.75
C GLU A 213 12.68 6.07 7.47
N ASP A 214 13.85 5.64 7.93
CA ASP A 214 15.12 6.28 7.55
C ASP A 214 15.56 5.89 6.13
N ARG A 215 16.22 6.82 5.44
CA ARG A 215 16.65 6.66 4.03
C ARG A 215 17.40 5.36 3.77
N ASP A 216 18.36 5.00 4.61
CA ASP A 216 19.22 3.84 4.40
C ASP A 216 18.45 2.53 4.58
N SER A 217 17.56 2.46 5.57
CA SER A 217 16.64 1.33 5.75
C SER A 217 15.72 1.16 4.55
N ILE A 218 15.13 2.26 4.05
CA ILE A 218 14.24 2.20 2.88
C ILE A 218 15.00 1.76 1.62
N ILE A 219 16.19 2.31 1.35
CA ILE A 219 17.00 1.92 0.20
C ILE A 219 17.42 0.45 0.28
N ARG A 220 17.83 -0.02 1.46
CA ARG A 220 18.17 -1.43 1.67
C ARG A 220 16.96 -2.34 1.41
N HIS A 221 15.79 -1.93 1.87
CA HIS A 221 14.54 -2.65 1.65
C HIS A 221 14.17 -2.68 0.16
N LEU A 222 14.26 -1.54 -0.54
CA LEU A 222 14.06 -1.46 -1.99
C LEU A 222 14.98 -2.40 -2.75
N LYS A 223 16.28 -2.43 -2.42
CA LYS A 223 17.25 -3.36 -3.02
C LYS A 223 16.88 -4.83 -2.78
N HIS A 224 16.38 -5.15 -1.58
CA HIS A 224 15.90 -6.50 -1.28
C HIS A 224 14.67 -6.85 -2.13
N MET A 225 13.68 -5.95 -2.20
CA MET A 225 12.51 -6.11 -3.05
C MET A 225 12.89 -6.27 -4.53
N GLN A 226 13.81 -5.44 -5.04
CA GLN A 226 14.30 -5.52 -6.42
C GLN A 226 14.86 -6.91 -6.74
N LYS A 227 15.67 -7.47 -5.84
CA LYS A 227 16.23 -8.81 -6.01
C LYS A 227 15.11 -9.86 -6.10
N VAL A 228 14.11 -9.78 -5.22
CA VAL A 228 12.95 -10.70 -5.26
C VAL A 228 12.16 -10.53 -6.56
N VAL A 229 11.83 -9.30 -6.95
CA VAL A 229 11.12 -9.02 -8.21
C VAL A 229 11.89 -9.55 -9.41
N GLN A 230 13.20 -9.36 -9.49
CA GLN A 230 14.03 -9.89 -10.59
C GLN A 230 14.01 -11.42 -10.67
N MET A 231 13.83 -12.12 -9.55
CA MET A 231 13.67 -13.57 -9.54
C MET A 231 12.27 -13.95 -10.02
N LEU A 232 11.23 -13.26 -9.53
CA LEU A 232 9.85 -13.49 -9.94
C LEU A 232 9.61 -13.19 -11.42
N GLU A 233 10.21 -12.13 -11.98
CA GLU A 233 10.16 -11.80 -13.41
C GLU A 233 10.76 -12.90 -14.30
N LYS A 234 11.61 -13.78 -13.77
CA LYS A 234 12.16 -14.91 -14.54
C LYS A 234 11.30 -16.17 -14.46
N GLU A 235 10.45 -16.25 -13.45
CA GLU A 235 9.77 -17.49 -13.07
C GLU A 235 8.25 -17.43 -13.26
N LEU A 236 7.65 -16.24 -13.18
CA LEU A 236 6.22 -16.03 -13.33
C LEU A 236 5.78 -15.93 -14.80
N PRO A 237 6.42 -15.10 -15.66
CA PRO A 237 6.05 -15.03 -17.08
C PRO A 237 6.14 -16.43 -17.72
N ALA A 238 5.16 -16.76 -18.57
CA ALA A 238 4.84 -18.08 -19.18
C ALA A 238 3.81 -18.94 -18.41
#